data_AF-A0ABD1IBS9-F1
#
_entry.id   AF-A0ABD1IBS9-F1
#
_cell.length_a   1.000
_cell.length_b   1.000
_cell.length_c   1.000
_cell.angle_alpha   90.00
_cell.angle_beta   90.00
_cell.angle_gamma   90.00
#
_symmetry.space_group_name_H-M   'P 1'
#
loop_
_entity.id
_entity.type
_entity.pdbx_description
1 polymer ?
#
loop_
_entity_poly.entity_id
_entity_poly.type
_entity_poly.pdbx_seq_one_letter_code
_entity_poly.pdbx_strand_id
1 'polypeptide(L)'
;MEGGGGNLSELYSSSKRLSLKIRDALERLERLEFTSASSSSLSSSSAVVAGSSDDQSTLIRRDIHQIQSLCAEMDRLWRSIPSKPQRDLWKRKVEQVSEEAESFRASLDKYTSRHQKRVQEAQERAELFRRPSGDAHVLRIFDEESQAAESVRRSSRLLEDSFATGVAILSKYSEQRDHLKRAQRKALDVLNTLGLSNSLLRLIERRNRFDKWIKYAGMTVTIIIVVMFWRWTR
;
A
#
# COMPACT_ATOMS: atom_id res chain seq x y z
N MET A 1 29.15 11.57 -22.23
CA MET A 1 28.13 10.53 -21.94
C MET A 1 27.33 10.98 -20.71
N GLU A 2 26.25 11.75 -20.91
CA GLU A 2 25.43 12.35 -19.82
C GLU A 2 23.98 11.81 -19.77
N GLY A 3 23.68 10.71 -20.46
CA GLY A 3 22.29 10.27 -20.68
C GLY A 3 21.59 9.52 -19.55
N GLY A 4 22.29 9.04 -18.51
CA GLY A 4 21.69 8.15 -17.50
C GLY A 4 20.86 8.84 -16.41
N GLY A 5 21.16 10.11 -16.10
CA GLY A 5 20.54 10.83 -14.98
C GLY A 5 19.13 11.37 -15.29
N GLY A 6 18.89 11.80 -16.53
CA GLY A 6 17.61 12.36 -16.96
C GLY A 6 16.48 11.33 -16.89
N ASN A 7 16.70 10.16 -17.50
CA ASN A 7 15.69 9.10 -17.56
C ASN A 7 15.23 8.62 -16.17
N LEU A 8 16.18 8.38 -15.24
CA LEU A 8 15.86 7.99 -13.87
C LEU A 8 15.04 9.04 -13.11
N SER A 9 15.31 10.33 -13.36
CA SER A 9 14.57 11.41 -12.73
C SER A 9 13.15 11.55 -13.25
N GLU A 10 12.93 11.29 -14.54
CA GLU A 10 11.61 11.27 -15.15
C GLU A 10 10.79 10.11 -14.63
N LEU A 11 11.34 8.88 -14.61
CA LEU A 11 10.68 7.70 -14.04
C LEU A 11 10.30 7.91 -12.57
N TYR A 12 11.22 8.46 -11.78
CA TYR A 12 10.96 8.74 -10.37
C TYR A 12 9.85 9.79 -10.19
N SER A 13 9.86 10.85 -10.99
CA SER A 13 8.81 11.87 -10.95
C SER A 13 7.45 11.31 -11.35
N SER A 14 7.42 10.44 -12.37
CA SER A 14 6.21 9.72 -12.82
C SER A 14 5.67 8.82 -11.72
N SER A 15 6.55 8.04 -11.08
CA SER A 15 6.17 7.19 -9.95
C SER A 15 5.63 7.99 -8.78
N LYS A 16 6.22 9.16 -8.46
CA LYS A 16 5.72 10.02 -7.37
C LYS A 16 4.36 10.65 -7.70
N ARG A 17 4.10 11.01 -8.96
CA ARG A 17 2.77 11.45 -9.41
C ARG A 17 1.73 10.34 -9.25
N LEU A 18 2.08 9.10 -9.60
CA LEU A 18 1.21 7.94 -9.38
C LEU A 18 0.97 7.67 -7.88
N SER A 19 1.99 7.78 -7.03
CA SER A 19 1.82 7.62 -5.56
C SER A 19 0.81 8.63 -4.99
N LEU A 20 0.87 9.89 -5.43
CA LEU A 20 -0.09 10.91 -4.99
C LEU A 20 -1.51 10.60 -5.47
N LYS A 21 -1.66 10.15 -6.72
CA LYS A 21 -2.96 9.74 -7.28
C LYS A 21 -3.56 8.56 -6.53
N ILE A 22 -2.75 7.55 -6.19
CA ILE A 22 -3.17 6.38 -5.40
C ILE A 22 -3.61 6.81 -4.00
N ARG A 23 -2.88 7.72 -3.35
CA ARG A 23 -3.25 8.23 -2.02
C ARG A 23 -4.61 8.95 -2.06
N ASP A 24 -4.82 9.85 -3.02
CA ASP A 24 -6.13 10.54 -3.16
C ASP A 24 -7.26 9.53 -3.46
N ALA A 25 -7.03 8.55 -4.33
CA ALA A 25 -8.00 7.52 -4.63
C ALA A 25 -8.33 6.65 -3.40
N LEU A 26 -7.32 6.30 -2.58
CA LEU A 26 -7.49 5.53 -1.36
C LEU A 26 -8.25 6.34 -0.29
N GLU A 27 -7.94 7.63 -0.12
CA GLU A 27 -8.68 8.52 0.80
C GLU A 27 -10.14 8.70 0.36
N ARG A 28 -10.41 8.81 -0.94
CA ARG A 28 -11.78 8.83 -1.47
C ARG A 28 -12.52 7.53 -1.20
N LEU A 29 -11.84 6.39 -1.36
CA LEU A 29 -12.40 5.07 -1.11
C LEU A 29 -12.77 4.89 0.37
N GLU A 30 -11.90 5.32 1.29
CA GLU A 30 -12.19 5.32 2.73
C GLU A 30 -13.35 6.25 3.11
N ARG A 31 -13.46 7.44 2.48
CA ARG A 31 -14.59 8.36 2.70
C ARG A 31 -15.93 7.76 2.27
N LEU A 32 -15.96 7.09 1.11
CA LEU A 32 -17.16 6.41 0.61
C LEU A 32 -17.57 5.22 1.51
N GLU A 33 -16.59 4.54 2.11
CA GLU A 33 -16.83 3.48 3.09
C GLU A 33 -17.46 4.03 4.37
N PHE A 34 -16.95 5.16 4.88
CA PHE A 34 -17.47 5.80 6.08
C PHE A 34 -18.91 6.30 5.88
N THR A 35 -19.21 6.88 4.72
CA THR A 35 -20.59 7.28 4.38
C THR A 35 -21.53 6.07 4.29
N SER A 36 -21.07 4.97 3.69
CA SER A 36 -21.86 3.73 3.57
C SER A 36 -22.12 3.05 4.92
N ALA A 37 -21.16 3.12 5.84
CA ALA A 37 -21.31 2.62 7.21
C ALA A 37 -22.23 3.50 8.07
N SER A 38 -22.33 4.80 7.75
CA SER A 38 -23.20 5.75 8.47
C SER A 38 -24.65 5.69 7.98
N SER A 39 -24.86 5.43 6.68
CA SER A 39 -26.18 5.34 6.05
C SER A 39 -26.92 4.02 6.29
N SER A 40 -26.29 3.02 6.91
CA SER A 40 -26.97 1.75 7.26
C SER A 40 -28.03 1.89 8.35
N SER A 41 -28.24 3.11 8.88
CA SER A 41 -29.28 3.41 9.86
C SER A 41 -30.59 3.92 9.24
N LEU A 42 -30.60 4.47 8.02
CA LEU A 42 -31.80 5.04 7.39
C LEU A 42 -31.74 4.98 5.85
N SER A 43 -32.67 4.20 5.26
CA SER A 43 -33.10 4.18 3.84
C SER A 43 -32.63 3.01 2.97
N SER A 44 -33.60 2.12 2.70
CA SER A 44 -33.54 0.99 1.76
C SER A 44 -33.83 1.40 0.30
N SER A 45 -33.51 2.62 -0.14
CA SER A 45 -33.99 3.13 -1.44
C SER A 45 -33.00 3.89 -2.30
N SER A 46 -31.71 3.93 -1.93
CA SER A 46 -30.66 4.26 -2.90
C SER A 46 -29.89 3.00 -3.22
N ALA A 47 -30.09 2.48 -4.43
CA ALA A 47 -29.18 1.53 -5.05
C ALA A 47 -27.80 2.19 -5.15
N VAL A 48 -27.04 2.13 -4.07
CA VAL A 48 -25.63 2.48 -4.05
C VAL A 48 -24.97 1.54 -5.05
N VAL A 49 -24.42 2.13 -6.12
CA VAL A 49 -23.81 1.42 -7.24
C VAL A 49 -22.60 0.67 -6.70
N ALA A 50 -22.80 -0.60 -6.32
CA ALA A 50 -21.76 -1.49 -5.83
C ALA A 50 -20.58 -1.59 -6.80
N GLY A 51 -20.82 -1.35 -8.10
CA GLY A 51 -19.78 -1.29 -9.14
C GLY A 51 -18.78 -0.16 -8.96
N SER A 52 -19.18 1.04 -8.50
CA SER A 52 -18.26 2.19 -8.47
C SER A 52 -17.13 2.03 -7.45
N SER A 53 -17.37 1.32 -6.35
CA SER A 53 -16.35 1.08 -5.32
C SER A 53 -15.36 -0.01 -5.75
N ASP A 54 -15.88 -1.04 -6.42
CA ASP A 54 -15.09 -2.13 -6.98
C ASP A 54 -14.21 -1.62 -8.14
N ASP A 55 -14.77 -0.79 -9.02
CA ASP A 55 -14.07 -0.11 -10.12
C ASP A 55 -12.92 0.78 -9.61
N GLN A 56 -13.11 1.52 -8.50
CA GLN A 56 -12.02 2.31 -7.91
C GLN A 56 -10.92 1.40 -7.34
N SER A 57 -11.28 0.29 -6.70
CA SER A 57 -10.30 -0.65 -6.16
C SER A 57 -9.44 -1.29 -7.26
N THR A 58 -10.04 -1.65 -8.40
CA THR A 58 -9.33 -2.23 -9.55
C THR A 58 -8.40 -1.21 -10.23
N LEU A 59 -8.82 0.05 -10.34
CA LEU A 59 -7.99 1.15 -10.82
C LEU A 59 -6.76 1.37 -9.92
N ILE A 60 -6.95 1.36 -8.59
CA ILE A 60 -5.85 1.48 -7.63
C ILE A 60 -4.89 0.27 -7.76
N ARG A 61 -5.39 -0.96 -7.92
CA ARG A 61 -4.54 -2.15 -8.16
C ARG A 61 -3.68 -1.96 -9.41
N ARG A 62 -4.27 -1.47 -10.51
CA ARG A 62 -3.55 -1.22 -11.77
C ARG A 62 -2.45 -0.16 -11.58
N ASP A 63 -2.76 0.95 -10.93
CA ASP A 63 -1.79 2.03 -10.68
C ASP A 63 -0.64 1.57 -9.75
N ILE A 64 -0.91 0.71 -8.75
CA ILE A 64 0.12 0.08 -7.91
C ILE A 64 1.05 -0.80 -8.75
N HIS A 65 0.50 -1.64 -9.63
CA HIS A 65 1.31 -2.48 -10.53
C HIS A 65 2.16 -1.64 -11.49
N GLN A 66 1.64 -0.50 -11.95
CA GLN A 66 2.41 0.43 -12.77
C GLN A 66 3.60 1.02 -12.00
N ILE A 67 3.43 1.42 -10.73
CA ILE A 67 4.55 1.85 -9.88
C ILE A 67 5.59 0.74 -9.71
N GLN A 68 5.16 -0.50 -9.47
CA GLN A 68 6.07 -1.64 -9.35
C GLN A 68 6.91 -1.86 -10.63
N SER A 69 6.29 -1.68 -11.80
CA SER A 69 7.01 -1.76 -13.09
C SER A 69 8.04 -0.63 -13.25
N LEU A 70 7.71 0.60 -12.84
CA LEU A 70 8.63 1.74 -12.83
C LEU A 70 9.79 1.52 -11.86
N CYS A 71 9.53 0.95 -10.67
CA CYS A 71 10.58 0.57 -9.72
C CYS A 71 11.54 -0.45 -10.32
N ALA A 72 11.02 -1.47 -11.01
CA ALA A 72 11.85 -2.48 -11.67
C ALA A 72 12.73 -1.90 -12.80
N GLU A 73 12.21 -0.92 -13.55
CA GLU A 73 12.98 -0.22 -14.59
C GLU A 73 14.05 0.69 -13.99
N MET A 74 13.68 1.48 -12.97
CA MET A 74 14.63 2.29 -12.20
C MET A 74 15.72 1.41 -11.56
N ASP A 75 15.37 0.21 -11.10
CA ASP A 75 16.29 -0.77 -10.51
C ASP A 75 17.39 -1.23 -11.47
N ARG A 76 17.03 -1.41 -12.74
CA ARG A 76 17.99 -1.75 -13.79
C ARG A 76 18.90 -0.56 -14.09
N LEU A 77 18.32 0.63 -14.19
CA LEU A 77 19.04 1.84 -14.55
C LEU A 77 20.03 2.28 -13.48
N TRP A 78 19.68 2.26 -12.18
CA TRP A 78 20.62 2.72 -11.15
C TRP A 78 21.83 1.78 -11.01
N ARG A 79 21.67 0.47 -11.24
CA ARG A 79 22.78 -0.49 -11.24
C ARG A 79 23.81 -0.21 -12.33
N SER A 80 23.39 0.39 -13.44
CA SER A 80 24.26 0.77 -14.57
C SER A 80 25.07 2.06 -14.32
N ILE A 81 24.80 2.79 -13.23
CA ILE A 81 25.51 4.04 -12.92
C ILE A 81 26.94 3.75 -12.42
N PRO A 82 27.98 4.32 -13.06
CA PRO A 82 29.37 4.10 -12.65
C PRO A 82 29.74 4.83 -11.35
N SER A 83 29.10 5.96 -11.05
CA SER A 83 29.35 6.75 -9.84
C SER A 83 28.72 6.11 -8.60
N LYS A 84 29.55 5.58 -7.68
CA LYS A 84 29.13 4.97 -6.40
C LYS A 84 28.17 5.85 -5.57
N PRO A 85 28.46 7.14 -5.28
CA PRO A 85 27.56 7.95 -4.43
C PRO A 85 26.21 8.23 -5.10
N GLN A 86 26.19 8.39 -6.43
CA GLN A 86 24.95 8.61 -7.18
C GLN A 86 24.11 7.32 -7.26
N ARG A 87 24.78 6.18 -7.43
CA ARG A 87 24.16 4.86 -7.39
C ARG A 87 23.46 4.58 -6.07
N ASP A 88 24.14 4.84 -4.94
CA ASP A 88 23.57 4.63 -3.61
C ASP A 88 22.41 5.58 -3.30
N LEU A 89 22.44 6.80 -3.86
CA LEU A 89 21.31 7.72 -3.78
C LEU A 89 20.09 7.18 -4.53
N TRP A 90 20.27 6.75 -5.78
CA TRP A 90 19.18 6.21 -6.59
C TRP A 90 18.62 4.91 -6.02
N LYS A 91 19.48 4.02 -5.52
CA LYS A 91 19.06 2.81 -4.80
C LYS A 91 18.08 3.15 -3.67
N ARG A 92 18.44 4.09 -2.79
CA ARG A 92 17.54 4.53 -1.70
C ARG A 92 16.23 5.12 -2.20
N LYS A 93 16.27 5.91 -3.28
CA LYS A 93 15.07 6.49 -3.89
C LYS A 93 14.13 5.43 -4.45
N VAL A 94 14.67 4.38 -5.10
CA VAL A 94 13.86 3.27 -5.62
C VAL A 94 13.26 2.47 -4.47
N GLU A 95 14.07 2.13 -3.46
CA GLU A 95 13.62 1.40 -2.26
C GLU A 95 12.46 2.12 -1.55
N GLN A 96 12.55 3.45 -1.40
CA GLN A 96 11.48 4.25 -0.81
C GLN A 96 10.17 4.15 -1.61
N VAL A 97 10.26 4.16 -2.95
CA VAL A 97 9.07 4.10 -3.81
C VAL A 97 8.47 2.69 -3.79
N SER A 98 9.29 1.63 -3.73
CA SER A 98 8.78 0.27 -3.57
C SER A 98 8.11 0.06 -2.22
N GLU A 99 8.66 0.58 -1.13
CA GLU A 99 8.03 0.54 0.20
C GLU A 99 6.69 1.27 0.21
N GLU A 100 6.61 2.45 -0.42
CA GLU A 100 5.35 3.18 -0.60
C GLU A 100 4.33 2.34 -1.38
N ALA A 101 4.73 1.68 -2.47
CA ALA A 101 3.85 0.82 -3.27
C ALA A 101 3.33 -0.39 -2.48
N GLU A 102 4.19 -1.03 -1.68
CA GLU A 102 3.80 -2.12 -0.79
C GLU A 102 2.82 -1.65 0.29
N SER A 103 3.04 -0.45 0.84
CA SER A 103 2.14 0.15 1.83
C SER A 103 0.74 0.40 1.25
N PHE A 104 0.65 0.91 0.00
CA PHE A 104 -0.63 1.10 -0.68
C PHE A 104 -1.34 -0.23 -0.94
N ARG A 105 -0.59 -1.26 -1.35
CA ARG A 105 -1.13 -2.61 -1.55
C ARG A 105 -1.70 -3.19 -0.25
N ALA A 106 -0.96 -3.08 0.84
CA ALA A 106 -1.42 -3.54 2.15
C ALA A 106 -2.69 -2.82 2.61
N SER A 107 -2.78 -1.50 2.40
CA SER A 107 -3.99 -0.73 2.72
C SER A 107 -5.19 -1.16 1.86
N LEU A 108 -4.99 -1.39 0.56
CA LEU A 108 -6.05 -1.83 -0.34
C LEU A 108 -6.54 -3.25 -0.03
N ASP A 109 -5.65 -4.16 0.33
CA ASP A 109 -6.02 -5.52 0.70
C ASP A 109 -6.81 -5.53 2.03
N LYS A 110 -6.44 -4.67 3.00
CA LYS A 110 -7.25 -4.46 4.22
C LYS A 110 -8.65 -3.95 3.91
N TYR A 111 -8.76 -2.97 3.00
CA TYR A 111 -10.05 -2.46 2.54
C TYR A 111 -10.89 -3.57 1.91
N THR A 112 -10.31 -4.33 0.97
CA THR A 112 -10.99 -5.39 0.24
C THR A 112 -11.45 -6.51 1.18
N SER A 113 -10.61 -6.91 2.13
CA SER A 113 -10.95 -7.93 3.13
C SER A 113 -12.10 -7.49 4.03
N ARG A 114 -12.11 -6.24 4.49
CA ARG A 114 -13.23 -5.68 5.26
C ARG A 114 -14.52 -5.64 4.44
N HIS A 115 -14.43 -5.21 3.19
CA HIS A 115 -15.58 -5.16 2.29
C HIS A 115 -16.16 -6.55 2.06
N GLN A 116 -15.32 -7.53 1.75
CA GLN A 116 -15.72 -8.92 1.55
C GLN A 116 -16.38 -9.52 2.80
N LYS A 117 -15.84 -9.24 3.99
CA LYS A 117 -16.44 -9.70 5.26
C LYS A 117 -17.86 -9.17 5.45
N ARG A 118 -18.10 -7.89 5.17
CA ARG A 118 -19.46 -7.31 5.27
C ARG A 118 -20.42 -7.91 4.25
N VAL A 119 -19.95 -8.16 3.03
CA VAL A 119 -20.77 -8.79 1.99
C VAL A 119 -21.15 -10.21 2.40
N GLN A 120 -20.23 -10.99 2.99
CA GLN A 120 -20.51 -12.31 3.54
C GLN A 120 -21.51 -12.25 4.70
N GLU A 121 -21.31 -11.36 5.68
CA GLU A 121 -22.24 -11.17 6.79
C GLU A 121 -23.65 -10.78 6.30
N ALA A 122 -23.75 -9.95 5.25
CA ALA A 122 -25.03 -9.58 4.66
C ALA A 122 -25.70 -10.75 3.90
N GLN A 123 -24.91 -11.59 3.23
CA GLN A 123 -25.40 -12.80 2.55
C GLN A 123 -25.92 -13.82 3.56
N GLU A 124 -25.16 -14.11 4.62
CA GLU A 124 -25.58 -15.00 5.71
C GLU A 124 -26.88 -14.48 6.36
N ARG A 125 -26.99 -13.16 6.58
CA ARG A 125 -28.20 -12.55 7.12
C ARG A 125 -29.39 -12.71 6.16
N ALA A 126 -29.19 -12.53 4.86
CA ALA A 126 -30.23 -12.73 3.84
C ALA A 126 -30.68 -14.18 3.75
N GLU A 127 -29.78 -15.15 3.94
CA GLU A 127 -30.09 -16.57 4.00
C GLU A 127 -30.92 -16.94 5.24
N LEU A 128 -30.64 -16.33 6.39
CA LEU A 128 -31.46 -16.48 7.60
C LEU A 128 -32.89 -15.94 7.42
N PHE A 129 -33.07 -14.84 6.68
CA PHE A 129 -34.38 -14.29 6.35
C PHE A 129 -35.12 -15.06 5.23
N ARG A 130 -34.45 -15.99 4.54
CA ARG A 130 -35.05 -16.80 3.47
C ARG A 130 -35.85 -18.00 3.99
N ARG A 131 -35.78 -18.32 5.29
CA ARG A 131 -36.54 -19.42 5.89
C ARG A 131 -38.04 -19.03 5.93
N PRO A 132 -38.94 -19.73 5.20
CA PRO A 132 -40.33 -19.32 5.10
C PRO A 132 -41.01 -19.42 6.46
N SER A 133 -41.68 -18.33 6.85
CA SER A 133 -42.36 -18.17 8.12
C SER A 133 -43.56 -19.13 8.23
N GLY A 134 -43.59 -19.93 9.30
CA GLY A 134 -44.80 -20.40 9.95
C GLY A 134 -45.60 -21.57 9.35
N ASP A 135 -45.94 -21.58 8.06
CA ASP A 135 -47.15 -22.32 7.64
C ASP A 135 -46.93 -23.70 6.99
N ALA A 136 -45.67 -24.13 6.83
CA ALA A 136 -45.31 -25.38 6.16
C ALA A 136 -44.88 -26.52 7.12
N HIS A 137 -45.25 -26.45 8.40
CA HIS A 137 -44.70 -27.35 9.42
C HIS A 137 -45.30 -28.77 9.36
N VAL A 138 -46.53 -28.94 8.88
CA VAL A 138 -47.22 -30.25 8.92
C VAL A 138 -46.90 -31.12 7.68
N LEU A 139 -46.63 -30.53 6.52
CA LEU A 139 -46.29 -31.28 5.29
C LEU A 139 -44.83 -31.74 5.24
N ARG A 140 -43.95 -31.19 6.09
CA ARG A 140 -42.51 -31.48 6.08
C ARG A 140 -42.11 -32.73 6.85
N ILE A 141 -42.81 -33.08 7.91
CA ILE A 141 -42.40 -34.14 8.84
C ILE A 141 -42.32 -35.52 8.14
N PHE A 142 -43.08 -35.75 7.06
CA PHE A 142 -43.03 -37.01 6.28
C PHE A 142 -41.98 -37.02 5.16
N ASP A 143 -41.46 -35.86 4.73
CA ASP A 143 -40.41 -35.71 3.70
C ASP A 143 -39.02 -35.43 4.32
N GLU A 144 -38.98 -35.28 5.65
CA GLU A 144 -37.81 -34.93 6.46
C GLU A 144 -36.91 -36.14 6.76
N GLU A 145 -37.45 -37.37 6.82
CA GLU A 145 -36.63 -38.58 7.01
C GLU A 145 -35.86 -39.01 5.73
N SER A 146 -36.48 -38.89 4.55
CA SER A 146 -35.83 -39.22 3.27
C SER A 146 -34.81 -38.15 2.86
N GLN A 147 -35.10 -36.87 3.11
CA GLN A 147 -34.14 -35.77 2.88
C GLN A 147 -33.02 -35.73 3.92
N ALA A 148 -33.23 -36.22 5.15
CA ALA A 148 -32.17 -36.28 6.16
C ALA A 148 -30.99 -37.15 5.70
N ALA A 149 -31.25 -38.32 5.12
CA ALA A 149 -30.19 -39.21 4.62
C ALA A 149 -29.39 -38.58 3.47
N GLU A 150 -30.05 -37.90 2.52
CA GLU A 150 -29.38 -37.17 1.46
C GLU A 150 -28.62 -35.95 1.99
N SER A 151 -29.17 -35.24 2.98
CA SER A 151 -28.53 -34.08 3.62
C SER A 151 -27.28 -34.47 4.39
N VAL A 152 -27.26 -35.64 5.05
CA VAL A 152 -26.08 -36.18 5.74
C VAL A 152 -24.99 -36.50 4.72
N ARG A 153 -25.36 -37.10 3.59
CA ARG A 153 -24.40 -37.43 2.52
C ARG A 153 -23.86 -36.18 1.81
N ARG A 154 -24.69 -35.15 1.65
CA ARG A 154 -24.31 -33.85 1.08
C ARG A 154 -23.46 -33.03 2.06
N SER A 155 -23.79 -33.08 3.35
CA SER A 155 -23.02 -32.44 4.43
C SER A 155 -21.67 -33.10 4.64
N SER A 156 -21.57 -34.43 4.52
CA SER A 156 -20.30 -35.14 4.58
C SER A 156 -19.36 -34.73 3.44
N ARG A 157 -19.89 -34.57 2.21
CA ARG A 157 -19.09 -34.07 1.07
C ARG A 157 -18.68 -32.61 1.23
N LEU A 158 -19.59 -31.75 1.69
CA LEU A 158 -19.29 -30.35 1.98
C LEU A 158 -18.27 -30.18 3.11
N LEU A 159 -18.33 -31.03 4.14
CA LEU A 159 -17.33 -31.07 5.21
C LEU A 159 -15.97 -31.52 4.71
N GLU A 160 -15.92 -32.52 3.83
CA GLU A 160 -14.65 -32.97 3.23
C GLU A 160 -14.04 -31.89 2.34
N ASP A 161 -14.85 -31.21 1.51
CA ASP A 161 -14.38 -30.08 0.68
C ASP A 161 -13.95 -28.88 1.53
N SER A 162 -14.66 -28.61 2.64
CA SER A 162 -14.30 -27.54 3.58
C SER A 162 -13.03 -27.88 4.36
N PHE A 163 -12.84 -29.16 4.71
CA PHE A 163 -11.63 -29.64 5.37
C PHE A 163 -10.43 -29.58 4.42
N ALA A 164 -10.59 -30.04 3.18
CA ALA A 164 -9.56 -29.95 2.15
C ALA A 164 -9.17 -28.48 1.86
N THR A 165 -10.17 -27.60 1.76
CA THR A 165 -9.95 -26.16 1.59
C THR A 165 -9.28 -25.55 2.82
N GLY A 166 -9.67 -25.95 4.03
CA GLY A 166 -9.06 -25.52 5.28
C GLY A 166 -7.59 -25.93 5.40
N VAL A 167 -7.26 -27.17 5.01
CA VAL A 167 -5.87 -27.67 4.97
C VAL A 167 -5.04 -26.92 3.92
N ALA A 168 -5.62 -26.61 2.75
CA ALA A 168 -4.98 -25.82 1.72
C ALA A 168 -4.72 -24.37 2.16
N ILE A 169 -5.65 -23.77 2.91
CA ILE A 169 -5.48 -22.42 3.48
C ILE A 169 -4.43 -22.45 4.59
N LEU A 170 -4.45 -23.45 5.47
CA LEU A 170 -3.48 -23.55 6.57
C LEU A 170 -2.05 -23.76 6.05
N SER A 171 -1.88 -24.53 4.96
CA SER A 171 -0.58 -24.68 4.30
C SER A 171 -0.10 -23.37 3.66
N LYS A 172 -1.00 -22.62 3.00
CA LYS A 172 -0.70 -21.26 2.47
C LYS A 172 -0.32 -20.27 3.58
N TYR A 173 -0.98 -20.32 4.73
CA TYR A 173 -0.64 -19.47 5.90
C TYR A 173 0.69 -19.87 6.54
N SER A 174 0.99 -21.17 6.61
CA SER A 174 2.29 -21.67 7.06
C SER A 174 3.42 -21.17 6.16
N GLU A 175 3.23 -21.23 4.85
CA GLU A 175 4.20 -20.75 3.86
C GLU A 175 4.36 -19.21 3.92
N GLN A 176 3.26 -18.45 4.03
CA GLN A 176 3.32 -17.00 4.24
C GLN A 176 4.02 -16.60 5.53
N ARG A 177 3.87 -17.37 6.61
CA ARG A 177 4.55 -17.12 7.90
C ARG A 177 6.06 -17.15 7.77
N ASP A 178 6.61 -18.04 6.96
CA ASP A 178 8.06 -18.15 6.76
C ASP A 178 8.62 -17.00 5.90
N HIS A 179 7.82 -16.46 4.98
CA HIS A 179 8.15 -15.22 4.26
C HIS A 179 8.10 -13.98 5.17
N LEU A 180 7.09 -13.87 6.04
CA LEU A 180 6.98 -12.79 7.04
C LEU A 180 8.11 -12.83 8.07
N LYS A 181 8.53 -14.01 8.53
CA LYS A 181 9.70 -14.14 9.44
C LYS A 181 11.01 -13.72 8.79
N ARG A 182 11.20 -14.01 7.49
CA ARG A 182 12.36 -13.51 6.72
C ARG A 182 12.29 -12.01 6.51
N ALA A 183 11.11 -11.45 6.25
CA ALA A 183 10.91 -10.00 6.13
C ALA A 183 11.15 -9.28 7.47
N GLN A 184 10.69 -9.83 8.59
CA GLN A 184 10.91 -9.28 9.94
C GLN A 184 12.41 -9.27 10.31
N ARG A 185 13.16 -10.33 10.01
CA ARG A 185 14.62 -10.33 10.22
C ARG A 185 15.31 -9.24 9.40
N LYS A 186 14.91 -9.07 8.14
CA LYS A 186 15.43 -7.99 7.28
C LYS A 186 15.01 -6.61 7.78
N ALA A 187 13.80 -6.44 8.32
CA ALA A 187 13.34 -5.19 8.90
C ALA A 187 14.09 -4.83 10.19
N LEU A 188 14.46 -5.81 11.03
CA LEU A 188 15.30 -5.60 12.20
C LEU A 188 16.72 -5.18 11.81
N ASP A 189 17.29 -5.79 10.77
CA ASP A 189 18.58 -5.38 10.21
C ASP A 189 18.50 -3.96 9.63
N VAL A 190 17.39 -3.62 8.97
CA VAL A 190 17.14 -2.28 8.43
C VAL A 190 16.93 -1.27 9.56
N LEU A 191 16.21 -1.59 10.64
CA LEU A 191 16.02 -0.72 11.79
C LEU A 191 17.35 -0.43 12.52
N ASN A 192 18.23 -1.42 12.60
CA ASN A 192 19.60 -1.24 13.09
C ASN A 192 20.43 -0.31 12.18
N THR A 193 20.14 -0.28 10.87
CA THR A 193 20.78 0.65 9.91
C THR A 193 20.08 2.02 9.78
N LEU A 194 18.81 2.14 10.15
CA LEU A 194 18.05 3.39 10.12
C LEU A 194 18.45 4.35 11.24
N GLY A 195 19.13 3.85 12.29
CA GLY A 195 19.89 4.67 13.23
C GLY A 195 20.95 5.58 12.57
N LEU A 196 21.36 5.28 11.33
CA LEU A 196 22.29 6.09 10.53
C LEU A 196 21.59 7.07 9.56
N SER A 197 20.27 6.97 9.36
CA SER A 197 19.51 7.76 8.38
C SER A 197 19.43 9.26 8.73
N ASN A 198 19.45 9.61 10.02
CA ASN A 198 19.38 11.00 10.46
C ASN A 198 20.65 11.81 10.08
N SER A 199 21.80 11.14 9.97
CA SER A 199 23.06 11.77 9.53
C SER A 199 23.11 11.97 8.02
N LEU A 200 22.47 11.08 7.23
CA LEU A 200 22.42 11.18 5.77
C LEU A 200 21.39 12.19 5.28
N LEU A 201 20.25 12.30 5.98
CA LEU A 201 19.22 13.32 5.70
C LEU A 201 19.78 14.73 6.01
N ARG A 202 20.60 14.88 7.06
CA ARG A 202 21.38 16.11 7.33
C ARG A 202 22.49 16.41 6.32
N LEU A 203 23.03 15.39 5.64
CA LEU A 203 24.08 15.56 4.62
C LEU A 203 23.54 16.07 3.29
N ILE A 204 22.27 15.79 2.96
CA ILE A 204 21.63 16.28 1.74
C ILE A 204 21.18 17.75 1.90
N GLU A 205 20.78 18.17 3.09
CA GLU A 205 20.42 19.58 3.37
C GLU A 205 21.65 20.52 3.45
N ARG A 206 22.85 19.98 3.73
CA ARG A 206 24.08 20.76 3.95
C ARG A 206 24.62 21.42 2.67
N ARG A 207 24.35 20.89 1.47
CA ARG A 207 24.88 21.46 0.21
C ARG A 207 24.36 22.86 -0.08
N ASN A 208 23.09 23.15 0.23
CA ASN A 208 22.53 24.50 0.04
C ASN A 208 22.98 25.50 1.12
N ARG A 209 23.42 25.03 2.30
CA ARG A 209 23.95 25.89 3.37
C ARG A 209 25.42 26.28 3.14
N PHE A 210 26.23 25.36 2.58
CA PHE A 210 27.62 25.68 2.22
C PHE A 210 27.69 26.75 1.12
N ASP A 211 26.84 26.66 0.10
CA ASP A 211 26.78 27.66 -0.97
C ASP A 211 26.34 29.04 -0.47
N LYS A 212 25.43 29.09 0.52
CA LYS A 212 25.06 30.34 1.18
C LYS A 212 26.21 30.89 2.02
N TRP A 213 26.89 30.03 2.79
CA TRP A 213 27.99 30.45 3.66
C TRP A 213 29.19 31.02 2.88
N ILE A 214 29.56 30.42 1.74
CA ILE A 214 30.64 30.94 0.88
C ILE A 214 30.34 32.39 0.42
N LYS A 215 29.08 32.68 0.04
CA LYS A 215 28.68 34.02 -0.45
C LYS A 215 28.77 35.07 0.66
N TYR A 216 28.25 34.76 1.86
CA TYR A 216 28.28 35.68 3.00
C TYR A 216 29.70 35.87 3.55
N ALA A 217 30.55 34.82 3.53
CA ALA A 217 31.95 34.93 3.90
C ALA A 217 32.70 35.91 2.98
N GLY A 218 32.50 35.81 1.66
CA GLY A 218 33.08 36.74 0.68
C GLY A 218 32.65 38.19 0.92
N MET A 219 31.35 38.45 1.14
CA MET A 219 30.86 39.79 1.46
C MET A 219 31.51 40.36 2.73
N THR A 220 31.60 39.55 3.79
CA THR A 220 32.18 39.98 5.07
C THR A 220 33.66 40.33 4.94
N VAL A 221 34.43 39.52 4.21
CA VAL A 221 35.86 39.78 3.98
C VAL A 221 36.08 41.08 3.23
N THR A 222 35.27 41.37 2.19
CA THR A 222 35.39 42.63 1.45
C THR A 222 35.12 43.85 2.33
N ILE A 223 34.14 43.78 3.23
CA ILE A 223 33.83 44.85 4.17
C ILE A 223 34.99 45.07 5.15
N ILE A 224 35.59 44.00 5.69
CA ILE A 224 36.73 44.11 6.62
C ILE A 224 37.92 44.80 5.96
N ILE A 225 38.26 44.44 4.71
CA ILE A 225 39.39 45.04 3.99
C ILE A 225 39.16 46.55 3.79
N VAL A 226 37.96 46.96 3.39
CA VAL A 226 37.61 48.37 3.20
C VAL A 226 37.71 49.15 4.52
N VAL A 227 37.17 48.58 5.61
CA VAL A 227 37.24 49.21 6.94
C VAL A 227 38.68 49.34 7.42
N MET A 228 39.51 48.30 7.22
CA MET A 228 40.91 48.33 7.63
C MET A 228 41.69 49.40 6.86
N PHE A 229 41.48 49.53 5.55
CA PHE A 229 42.09 50.58 4.74
C PHE A 229 41.66 51.96 5.18
N TRP A 230 40.35 52.16 5.40
CA TRP A 230 39.83 53.44 5.85
C TRP A 230 40.40 53.86 7.22
N ARG A 231 40.61 52.89 8.12
CA ARG A 231 41.20 53.10 9.44
C ARG A 231 42.73 53.28 9.42
N TRP A 232 43.39 52.88 8.34
CA TRP A 232 44.83 53.12 8.13
C TRP A 232 45.09 54.47 7.46
N THR A 233 44.21 54.88 6.54
CA THR A 233 44.32 56.15 5.81
C THR A 233 43.84 57.36 6.61
N ARG A 234 43.11 57.14 7.70
CA ARG A 234 42.67 58.18 8.64
C ARG A 234 43.49 58.18 9.91
#